data_AF-A0A4W2C1K0-F1
#
_entry.id   AF-A0A4W2C1K0-F1
#
_cell.length_a   1.000
_cell.length_b   1.000
_cell.length_c   1.000
_cell.angle_alpha   90.00
_cell.angle_beta   90.00
_cell.angle_gamma   90.00
#
_symmetry.space_group_name_H-M   'P 1'
#
loop_
_entity.id
_entity.type
_entity.pdbx_description
1 polymer ?
#
loop_
_entity_poly.entity_id
_entity_poly.type
_entity_poly.pdbx_seq_one_letter_code
_entity_poly.pdbx_strand_id
1 'polypeptide(L)'
;MPTQIQALGEKFGHGVIVGLVVIGGTLLCLENLGPNQVQELENQALLPDLQQKYMTALANPRWLLQPIPGRGRKGIFQVDIPQHLILFGQEAC
;
A
#
# COMPACT_ATOMS: atom_id res chain seq x y z
N MET A 1 8.07 11.53 -12.01
CA MET A 1 7.04 10.57 -11.57
C MET A 1 7.47 9.18 -12.03
N PRO A 2 7.61 8.17 -11.15
CA PRO A 2 7.99 6.83 -11.59
C PRO A 2 6.82 6.19 -12.34
N THR A 3 6.95 6.07 -13.65
CA THR A 3 5.95 5.55 -14.62
C THR A 3 5.50 4.12 -14.31
N GLN A 4 6.23 3.40 -13.45
CA GLN A 4 6.03 1.98 -13.17
C GLN A 4 4.84 1.69 -12.24
N ILE A 5 4.47 2.61 -11.36
CA ILE A 5 3.35 2.42 -10.41
C ILE A 5 2.00 2.55 -11.12
N GLN A 6 1.89 3.41 -12.14
CA GLN A 6 0.64 3.65 -12.87
C GLN A 6 0.20 2.42 -13.70
N ALA A 7 1.14 1.73 -14.33
CA ALA A 7 0.84 0.60 -15.23
C ALA A 7 0.18 -0.60 -14.53
N LEU A 8 0.38 -0.77 -13.21
CA LEU A 8 -0.14 -1.91 -12.46
C LEU A 8 -1.57 -1.70 -11.94
N GLY A 9 -1.93 -0.47 -11.57
CA GLY A 9 -3.29 -0.13 -11.14
C GLY A 9 -4.31 -0.25 -12.28
N GLU A 10 -3.91 0.09 -13.50
CA GLU A 10 -4.76 -0.04 -14.68
C GLU A 10 -4.96 -1.49 -15.14
N LYS A 11 -3.94 -2.34 -14.95
CA LYS A 11 -3.94 -3.74 -15.42
C LYS A 11 -5.14 -4.57 -14.93
N PHE A 12 -5.59 -4.34 -13.69
CA PHE A 12 -6.59 -5.18 -13.03
C PHE A 12 -7.94 -4.48 -12.81
N GLY A 13 -8.07 -3.22 -13.21
CA GLY A 13 -9.29 -2.44 -13.01
C GLY A 13 -9.57 -2.10 -11.54
N HIS A 14 -10.82 -1.79 -11.23
CA HIS A 14 -11.28 -1.34 -9.91
C HIS A 14 -12.26 -2.34 -9.27
N GLY A 15 -12.45 -2.27 -7.95
CA GLY A 15 -13.36 -3.16 -7.22
C GLY A 15 -12.84 -4.59 -7.09
N VAL A 16 -11.52 -4.74 -7.00
CA VAL A 16 -10.80 -6.02 -6.93
C VAL A 16 -9.79 -6.01 -5.80
N ILE A 17 -9.54 -7.19 -5.23
CA ILE A 17 -8.39 -7.45 -4.36
C ILE A 17 -7.22 -7.83 -5.27
N VAL A 18 -6.12 -7.09 -5.18
CA VAL A 18 -5.00 -7.20 -6.12
C VAL A 18 -3.68 -7.61 -5.47
N GLY A 19 -3.59 -7.54 -4.15
CA GLY A 19 -2.32 -7.76 -3.48
C GLY A 19 -2.41 -7.82 -1.97
N LEU A 20 -1.23 -8.03 -1.39
CA LEU A 20 -0.97 -8.11 0.03
C LEU A 20 0.13 -7.11 0.37
N VAL A 21 0.07 -6.55 1.58
CA VAL A 21 1.13 -5.70 2.11
C VAL A 21 1.26 -5.97 3.61
N VAL A 22 2.47 -5.85 4.14
CA VAL A 22 2.71 -5.96 5.59
C VAL A 22 2.51 -4.57 6.19
N ILE A 23 1.69 -4.51 7.24
CA ILE A 23 1.40 -3.30 8.00
C ILE A 23 2.41 -3.20 9.15
N GLY A 24 3.17 -2.11 9.20
CA GLY A 24 4.08 -1.75 10.28
C GLY A 24 3.44 -0.80 11.29
N GLY A 25 4.27 0.03 11.93
CA GLY A 25 3.80 1.04 12.88
C GLY A 25 3.02 2.17 12.20
N THR A 26 2.09 2.75 12.95
CA THR A 26 1.34 3.95 12.56
C THR A 26 1.70 5.11 13.50
N LEU A 27 1.99 6.27 12.93
CA LEU A 27 2.27 7.51 13.65
C LEU A 27 1.41 8.66 13.13
N LEU A 28 1.00 9.57 14.01
CA LEU A 28 0.33 10.81 13.62
C LEU A 28 1.40 11.82 13.20
N CYS A 29 1.30 12.36 11.98
CA CYS A 29 2.20 13.39 11.49
C CYS A 29 1.84 14.74 12.14
N LEU A 30 2.58 15.09 13.19
CA LEU A 30 2.40 16.34 13.96
C LEU A 30 3.19 17.49 13.32
N GLU A 31 2.75 18.72 13.60
CA GLU A 31 3.37 19.97 13.11
C GLU A 31 4.80 20.21 13.61
N ASN A 32 5.26 19.45 14.61
CA ASN A 32 6.58 19.60 15.24
C ASN A 32 7.71 18.81 14.56
N LEU A 33 7.42 18.14 13.44
CA LEU A 33 8.46 17.45 12.67
C LEU A 33 9.36 18.48 11.96
N GLY A 34 10.67 18.22 11.97
CA GLY A 34 11.62 19.08 11.27
C GLY A 34 11.37 19.06 9.74
N PRO A 35 11.69 20.15 9.01
CA PRO A 35 11.37 20.28 7.59
C PRO A 35 11.94 19.14 6.73
N ASN A 36 13.15 18.65 7.04
CA ASN A 36 13.76 17.53 6.34
C ASN A 36 13.01 16.20 6.55
N GLN A 37 12.48 15.98 7.76
CA GLN A 37 11.73 14.76 8.08
C GLN A 37 10.36 14.77 7.40
N VAL A 38 9.69 15.92 7.36
CA VAL A 38 8.41 16.07 6.65
C VAL A 38 8.60 15.80 5.16
N GLN A 39 9.61 16.42 4.55
CA GLN A 39 9.90 16.21 3.12
C GLN A 39 10.21 14.73 2.81
N GLU A 40 10.96 14.06 3.67
CA GLU A 40 11.25 12.63 3.49
C GLU A 40 9.96 11.78 3.55
N LEU A 41 9.08 12.04 4.52
CA LEU A 41 7.80 11.35 4.64
C LEU A 41 6.88 11.64 3.45
N GLU A 42 6.84 12.89 2.96
CA GLU A 42 6.08 13.28 1.77
C GLU A 42 6.55 12.53 0.53
N ASN A 43 7.87 12.41 0.36
CA ASN A 43 8.48 11.65 -0.73
C ASN A 43 8.16 10.16 -0.62
N GLN A 44 8.18 9.58 0.58
CA GLN A 44 7.84 8.17 0.80
C GLN A 44 6.35 7.90 0.55
N ALA A 45 5.46 8.79 1.00
CA ALA A 45 4.02 8.66 0.81
C ALA A 45 3.53 9.09 -0.59
N LEU A 46 4.40 9.76 -1.37
CA LEU A 46 4.04 10.42 -2.62
C LEU A 46 2.85 11.38 -2.45
N LEU A 47 2.77 12.04 -1.29
CA LEU A 47 1.65 12.89 -0.90
C LEU A 47 2.17 14.11 -0.10
N PRO A 48 1.94 15.34 -0.57
CA PRO A 48 2.30 16.54 0.18
C PRO A 48 1.30 16.83 1.31
N ASP A 49 1.64 17.80 2.17
CA ASP A 49 0.77 18.34 3.23
C ASP A 49 0.31 17.25 4.20
N LEU A 50 1.27 16.49 4.75
CA LEU A 50 0.99 15.35 5.63
C LEU A 50 0.48 15.72 7.03
N GLN A 51 0.42 17.01 7.38
CA GLN A 51 -0.02 17.47 8.69
C GLN A 51 -1.37 16.86 9.09
N GLN A 52 -1.43 16.39 10.34
CA GLN A 52 -2.62 15.76 10.93
C GLN A 52 -3.09 14.45 10.25
N LYS A 53 -2.29 13.86 9.34
CA LYS A 53 -2.55 12.54 8.77
C LYS A 53 -1.87 11.44 9.58
N TYR A 54 -2.50 10.26 9.61
CA TYR A 54 -1.89 9.05 10.15
C TYR A 54 -1.03 8.38 9.09
N MET A 55 0.27 8.31 9.35
CA MET A 55 1.27 7.68 8.50
C MET A 55 1.47 6.24 8.95
N THR A 56 1.28 5.29 8.06
CA THR A 56 1.48 3.86 8.36
C THR A 56 2.59 3.32 7.49
N ALA A 57 3.60 2.72 8.12
CA ALA A 57 4.66 2.05 7.40
C ALA A 57 4.10 0.80 6.69
N LEU A 58 4.35 0.68 5.39
CA LEU A 58 3.96 -0.45 4.57
C LEU A 58 5.20 -1.14 4.01
N ALA A 59 5.26 -2.46 4.10
CA ALA A 59 6.41 -3.24 3.66
C ALA A 59 5.99 -4.48 2.86
N ASN A 60 6.94 -5.06 2.11
CA ASN A 60 6.74 -6.30 1.36
C ASN A 60 5.45 -6.31 0.51
N PRO A 61 5.26 -5.33 -0.39
CA PRO A 61 4.11 -5.31 -1.29
C PRO A 61 4.19 -6.50 -2.25
N ARG A 62 3.10 -7.25 -2.37
CA ARG A 62 3.01 -8.43 -3.25
C ARG A 62 1.70 -8.39 -4.03
N TRP A 63 1.80 -8.57 -5.34
CA TRP A 63 0.63 -8.76 -6.18
C TRP A 63 0.14 -10.20 -6.07
N LEU A 64 -1.19 -10.39 -6.15
CA LEU A 64 -1.76 -11.70 -6.40
C LEU A 64 -1.50 -12.10 -7.84
N LEU A 65 -1.49 -13.42 -8.11
CA LEU A 65 -1.35 -13.94 -9.47
C LEU A 65 -2.52 -13.51 -10.38
N GLN A 66 -3.70 -13.35 -9.80
CA GLN A 66 -4.92 -12.88 -10.48
C GLN A 66 -5.73 -12.01 -9.53
N PRO A 67 -6.48 -11.01 -10.04
CA PRO A 67 -7.35 -10.19 -9.21
C PRO A 67 -8.56 -10.99 -8.73
N ILE A 68 -9.02 -10.71 -7.52
CA ILE A 68 -10.24 -11.33 -6.97
C ILE A 68 -11.34 -10.25 -6.95
N PRO A 69 -12.46 -10.43 -7.68
CA PRO A 69 -13.59 -9.51 -7.59
C PRO A 69 -14.09 -9.36 -6.16
N GLY A 70 -14.20 -8.13 -5.67
CA GLY A 70 -14.62 -7.87 -4.29
C GLY A 70 -14.93 -6.40 -4.06
N ARG A 71 -16.18 -6.10 -3.69
CA ARG A 71 -16.55 -4.73 -3.32
C ARG A 71 -15.88 -4.35 -2.00
N GLY A 72 -15.25 -3.19 -1.97
CA GLY A 72 -14.76 -2.59 -0.73
C GLY A 72 -15.90 -2.42 0.28
N ARG A 73 -15.60 -2.69 1.55
CA ARG A 73 -16.51 -2.48 2.68
C ARG A 73 -15.94 -1.42 3.63
N LYS A 74 -16.74 -0.99 4.61
CA LYS A 74 -16.35 0.03 5.58
C LYS A 74 -15.17 -0.45 6.45
N GLY A 75 -14.13 0.37 6.56
CA GLY A 75 -12.99 0.12 7.44
C GLY A 75 -12.14 -1.08 7.02
N ILE A 76 -11.59 -1.81 8.01
CA ILE A 76 -10.88 -3.07 7.81
C ILE A 76 -11.92 -4.20 7.80
N PHE A 77 -11.89 -5.05 6.78
CA PHE A 77 -12.83 -6.16 6.62
C PHE A 77 -12.09 -7.44 6.21
N GLN A 78 -12.69 -8.58 6.54
CA GLN A 78 -12.15 -9.88 6.18
C GLN A 78 -12.46 -10.22 4.72
N VAL A 79 -11.54 -10.95 4.09
CA VAL A 79 -11.62 -11.44 2.73
C VAL A 79 -11.04 -12.84 2.65
N ASP A 80 -11.61 -13.70 1.81
CA ASP A 80 -11.08 -15.03 1.54
C ASP A 80 -10.16 -14.97 0.31
N ILE A 81 -8.90 -15.35 0.49
CA ILE A 81 -7.90 -15.38 -0.58
C ILE A 81 -7.47 -16.84 -0.80
N PRO A 82 -7.80 -17.43 -1.96
CA PRO A 82 -7.32 -18.77 -2.30
C PRO A 82 -5.78 -18.83 -2.28
N GLN A 83 -5.24 -19.83 -1.59
CA GLN A 83 -3.79 -19.98 -1.39
C GLN A 83 -3.00 -20.02 -2.71
N HIS A 84 -3.58 -20.61 -3.76
CA HIS A 84 -2.94 -20.71 -5.08
C HIS A 84 -2.78 -19.35 -5.80
N LEU A 85 -3.41 -18.28 -5.31
CA LEU A 85 -3.24 -16.91 -5.85
C LEU A 85 -2.16 -16.12 -5.12
N ILE A 86 -1.65 -16.63 -3.99
CA ILE A 86 -0.63 -15.97 -3.18
C ILE A 86 0.74 -16.38 -3.70
N LEU A 87 1.53 -15.39 -4.12
CA LEU A 87 2.96 -15.57 -4.37
C LEU A 87 3.67 -15.74 -3.02
N PHE A 88 4.03 -16.97 -2.68
CA PHE A 88 5.02 -17.22 -1.63
C PHE A 88 6.38 -16.83 -2.19
N GLY A 89 7.15 -16.05 -1.40
CA GLY A 89 8.37 -15.41 -1.85
C GLY A 89 9.29 -16.37 -2.60
N GLN A 90 9.67 -15.97 -3.81
CA GLN A 90 10.98 -16.33 -4.32
C GLN A 90 11.97 -15.59 -3.41
N GLU A 91 12.67 -16.32 -2.55
CA GLU A 91 13.85 -15.79 -1.87
C GLU A 91 14.75 -15.21 -2.96
N ALA A 92 15.19 -13.97 -2.78
CA ALA A 92 16.17 -13.38 -3.66
C ALA A 92 17.41 -14.28 -3.63
N CYS A 93 17.73 -14.93 -4.76
CA CYS A 93 19.05 -15.50 -5.01
C CYS A 93 20.09 -14.37 -5.07
#